data_AF-N1PL32-F1
#
_entry.id   AF-N1PL32-F1
#
_cell.length_a   1.000
_cell.length_b   1.000
_cell.length_c   1.000
_cell.angle_alpha   90.00
_cell.angle_beta   90.00
_cell.angle_gamma   90.00
#
_symmetry.space_group_name_H-M   'P 1'
#
loop_
_entity.id
_entity.type
_entity.pdbx_description
1 polymer ?
#
loop_
_entity_poly.entity_id
_entity_poly.type
_entity_poly.pdbx_seq_one_letter_code
_entity_poly.pdbx_strand_id
1 'polypeptide(L)'
;PIYRKFEYLNHRILLHLQDELSEMEEHLRQLDEITAQMQPASASGEREPASRRGDAFNGSHIHHQRRELLGRIFLKTEQYNRAIASFAAMTKDSAPAESAKIAAYQGWLKEKAPIHEVEISFLECEKDLIELGKTKPLPPPQLLPDSAYRPTDHTALTCLPAALILPLLLFALIPTLTGRLAVTTLI
;
A
#
# COMPACT_ATOMS: atom_id res chain seq x y z
N PRO A 1 -16.41 19.26 8.31
CA PRO A 1 -15.21 19.77 9.03
C PRO A 1 -14.07 19.93 8.02
N ILE A 2 -13.22 20.95 8.20
CA ILE A 2 -12.15 21.31 7.25
C ILE A 2 -10.81 20.95 7.88
N TYR A 3 -9.95 20.31 7.09
CA TYR A 3 -8.62 19.85 7.53
C TYR A 3 -7.55 20.21 6.51
N ARG A 4 -6.29 20.12 6.93
CA ARG A 4 -5.14 20.24 6.02
C ARG A 4 -4.75 18.89 5.45
N LYS A 5 -4.43 18.86 4.16
CA LYS A 5 -3.81 17.69 3.50
C LYS A 5 -2.29 17.66 3.64
N PHE A 6 -1.65 18.73 4.15
CA PHE A 6 -0.21 18.81 4.38
C PHE A 6 0.62 18.43 3.14
N GLU A 7 0.23 18.89 1.95
CA GLU A 7 0.82 18.46 0.68
C GLU A 7 2.34 18.66 0.64
N TYR A 8 2.80 19.86 0.98
CA TYR A 8 4.23 20.19 1.00
C TYR A 8 5.03 19.31 1.96
N LEU A 9 4.49 19.06 3.16
CA LEU A 9 5.18 18.25 4.17
C LEU A 9 5.24 16.78 3.74
N ASN A 10 4.15 16.24 3.20
CA ASN A 10 4.13 14.88 2.64
C ASN A 10 5.16 14.72 1.53
N HIS A 11 5.24 15.66 0.59
CA HIS A 11 6.27 15.60 -0.46
C HIS A 11 7.70 15.60 0.10
N ARG A 12 7.99 16.43 1.11
CA ARG A 12 9.31 16.44 1.75
C ARG A 12 9.65 15.13 2.45
N ILE A 13 8.69 14.53 3.16
CA ILE A 13 8.87 13.24 3.81
C ILE A 13 9.16 12.16 2.75
N LEU A 14 8.41 12.15 1.65
CA LEU A 14 8.61 11.19 0.57
C LEU A 14 9.98 11.34 -0.09
N LEU A 15 10.41 12.56 -0.38
CA LEU A 15 11.75 12.83 -0.92
C LEU A 15 12.85 12.35 0.04
N HIS A 16 12.72 12.65 1.33
CA HIS A 16 13.66 12.17 2.33
C HIS A 16 13.78 10.64 2.36
N LEU A 17 12.64 9.94 2.31
CA LEU A 17 12.62 8.47 2.27
C LEU A 17 13.25 7.92 0.98
N GLN A 18 13.06 8.59 -0.16
CA GLN A 18 13.68 8.22 -1.45
C GLN A 18 15.20 8.38 -1.40
N ASP A 19 15.69 9.48 -0.84
CA ASP A 19 17.12 9.74 -0.69
C ASP A 19 17.76 8.65 0.18
N GLU A 20 17.18 8.35 1.35
CA GLU A 20 17.69 7.31 2.24
C GLU A 20 17.64 5.91 1.60
N LEU A 21 16.59 5.59 0.84
CA LEU A 21 16.53 4.33 0.08
C LEU A 21 17.63 4.26 -0.98
N SER A 22 17.85 5.34 -1.72
CA SER A 22 18.89 5.43 -2.75
C SER A 22 20.29 5.24 -2.18
N GLU A 23 20.58 5.85 -1.02
CA GLU A 23 21.84 5.65 -0.30
C GLU A 23 22.04 4.19 0.13
N MET A 24 20.99 3.54 0.62
CA MET A 24 21.06 2.13 1.01
C MET A 24 21.20 1.19 -0.19
N GLU A 25 20.56 1.49 -1.32
CA GLU A 25 20.72 0.75 -2.58
C GLU A 25 22.17 0.83 -3.08
N GLU A 26 22.77 2.02 -3.03
CA GLU A 26 24.16 2.21 -3.39
C GLU A 26 25.11 1.44 -2.45
N HIS A 27 24.88 1.49 -1.15
CA HIS A 27 25.64 0.69 -0.19
C HIS A 27 25.47 -0.83 -0.42
N LEU A 28 24.27 -1.28 -0.80
CA LEU A 28 24.03 -2.69 -1.12
C LEU A 28 24.82 -3.10 -2.36
N ARG A 29 24.82 -2.26 -3.40
CA ARG A 29 25.60 -2.47 -4.63
C ARG A 29 27.09 -2.60 -4.33
N GLN A 30 27.63 -1.75 -3.46
CA GLN A 30 29.04 -1.82 -3.04
C GLN A 30 29.35 -3.12 -2.30
N LEU A 31 28.48 -3.58 -1.39
CA LEU A 31 28.65 -4.86 -0.70
C LEU A 31 28.54 -6.05 -1.64
N ASP A 32 27.65 -5.99 -2.63
CA ASP A 32 27.50 -7.01 -3.66
C ASP A 32 28.77 -7.08 -4.54
N GLU A 33 29.37 -5.94 -4.89
CA GLU A 33 30.63 -5.88 -5.63
C GLU A 33 31.80 -6.48 -4.83
N ILE A 34 31.94 -6.13 -3.55
CA ILE A 34 32.95 -6.70 -2.65
C ILE A 34 32.78 -8.22 -2.53
N THR A 35 31.54 -8.68 -2.33
CA THR A 35 31.22 -10.12 -2.22
C THR A 35 31.58 -10.86 -3.50
N ALA A 36 31.26 -10.27 -4.65
CA ALA A 36 31.67 -10.78 -5.94
C ALA A 36 33.19 -10.94 -6.01
N GLN A 37 33.97 -9.89 -5.69
CA GLN A 37 35.44 -9.93 -5.75
C GLN A 37 36.08 -10.95 -4.80
N MET A 38 35.46 -11.20 -3.64
CA MET A 38 35.96 -12.16 -2.63
C MET A 38 35.67 -13.62 -2.97
N GLN A 39 34.75 -13.90 -3.90
CA GLN A 39 34.41 -15.27 -4.28
C GLN A 39 35.55 -15.88 -5.12
N PRO A 40 36.22 -16.95 -4.65
CA PRO A 40 37.27 -17.59 -5.43
C PRO A 40 36.68 -18.14 -6.72
N ALA A 41 37.37 -17.96 -7.84
CA ALA A 41 37.05 -18.70 -9.06
C ALA A 41 37.16 -20.19 -8.72
N SER A 42 36.12 -20.98 -9.02
CA SER A 42 36.19 -22.43 -8.82
C SER A 42 37.36 -23.01 -9.64
N ALA A 43 37.79 -24.24 -9.33
CA ALA A 43 38.85 -24.92 -10.08
C ALA A 43 38.55 -25.08 -11.58
N SER A 44 37.29 -24.90 -12.01
CA SER A 44 36.83 -24.85 -13.40
C SER A 44 36.69 -23.44 -13.99
N GLY A 45 37.01 -22.38 -13.22
CA GLY A 45 36.87 -20.99 -13.62
C GLY A 45 35.45 -20.42 -13.52
N GLU A 46 34.46 -21.23 -13.11
CA GLU A 46 33.08 -20.80 -12.93
C GLU A 46 32.89 -20.12 -11.57
N ARG A 47 32.17 -19.00 -11.55
CA ARG A 47 31.84 -18.28 -10.31
C ARG A 47 30.71 -19.00 -9.60
N GLU A 48 30.88 -19.37 -8.33
CA GLU A 48 29.81 -20.03 -7.58
C GLU A 48 28.58 -19.10 -7.45
N PRO A 49 27.36 -19.62 -7.70
CA PRO A 49 26.15 -18.83 -7.56
C PRO A 49 25.91 -18.44 -6.10
N ALA A 50 25.48 -17.20 -5.87
CA ALA A 50 25.20 -16.69 -4.53
C ALA A 50 24.08 -17.51 -3.86
N SER A 51 24.42 -18.21 -2.77
CA SER A 51 23.49 -19.08 -2.04
C SER A 51 23.27 -18.56 -0.62
N ARG A 52 22.03 -18.23 -0.28
CA ARG A 52 21.66 -17.82 1.10
C ARG A 52 22.01 -18.89 2.15
N ARG A 53 22.05 -20.16 1.75
CA ARG A 53 22.42 -21.30 2.60
C ARG A 53 23.93 -21.54 2.64
N GLY A 54 24.64 -21.26 1.54
CA GLY A 54 26.12 -21.31 1.49
C GLY A 54 26.77 -20.18 2.30
N ASP A 55 26.20 -18.98 2.22
CA ASP A 55 26.67 -17.79 2.96
C ASP A 55 26.56 -17.96 4.49
N ALA A 56 25.59 -18.77 4.96
CA ALA A 56 25.44 -19.08 6.38
C ALA A 56 26.59 -19.96 6.93
N PHE A 57 27.22 -20.76 6.07
CA PHE A 57 28.37 -21.59 6.41
C PHE A 57 29.70 -20.85 6.28
N ASN A 58 29.81 -19.87 5.37
CA ASN A 58 31.03 -19.09 5.13
C ASN A 58 31.14 -17.76 5.89
N GLY A 59 30.09 -17.33 6.61
CA GLY A 59 30.17 -16.46 7.81
C GLY A 59 30.94 -15.13 7.72
N SER A 60 31.27 -14.62 6.53
CA SER A 60 32.08 -13.40 6.43
C SER A 60 31.30 -12.19 6.95
N HIS A 61 32.01 -11.27 7.61
CA HIS A 61 31.44 -10.01 8.12
C HIS A 61 30.65 -9.25 7.04
N ILE A 62 31.08 -9.34 5.78
CA ILE A 62 30.41 -8.73 4.62
C ILE A 62 29.03 -9.34 4.38
N HIS A 63 28.87 -10.66 4.46
CA HIS A 63 27.56 -11.31 4.32
C HIS A 63 26.59 -10.92 5.44
N HIS A 64 27.10 -10.75 6.67
CA HIS A 64 26.28 -10.26 7.79
C HIS A 64 25.83 -8.82 7.54
N GLN A 65 26.75 -7.93 7.19
CA GLN A 65 26.46 -6.52 6.90
C GLN A 65 25.44 -6.37 5.77
N ARG A 66 25.58 -7.17 4.70
CA ARG A 66 24.63 -7.22 3.59
C ARG A 66 23.23 -7.63 4.05
N ARG A 67 23.13 -8.67 4.89
CA ARG A 67 21.84 -9.15 5.42
C ARG A 67 21.15 -8.11 6.29
N GLU A 68 21.91 -7.45 7.17
CA GLU A 68 21.40 -6.36 8.01
C GLU A 68 20.93 -5.16 7.16
N LEU A 69 21.68 -4.82 6.11
CA LEU A 69 21.29 -3.77 5.17
C LEU A 69 20.00 -4.12 4.42
N LEU A 70 19.86 -5.34 3.92
CA LEU A 70 18.62 -5.82 3.28
C LEU A 70 17.42 -5.76 4.23
N GLY A 71 17.60 -6.09 5.51
CA GLY A 71 16.55 -5.94 6.52
C GLY A 71 16.11 -4.49 6.72
N ARG A 72 17.08 -3.55 6.76
CA ARG A 72 16.78 -2.11 6.85
C ARG A 72 16.09 -1.58 5.59
N ILE A 73 16.55 -1.98 4.40
CA ILE A 73 15.92 -1.62 3.12
C ILE A 73 14.46 -2.10 3.09
N PHE A 74 14.18 -3.33 3.54
CA PHE A 74 12.82 -3.87 3.60
C PHE A 74 11.90 -2.97 4.44
N LEU A 75 12.30 -2.64 5.67
CA LEU A 75 11.51 -1.79 6.56
C LEU A 75 11.32 -0.38 6.00
N LYS A 76 12.37 0.20 5.40
CA LYS A 76 12.29 1.55 4.83
C LYS A 76 11.40 1.60 3.59
N THR A 77 11.46 0.57 2.75
CA THR A 77 10.60 0.41 1.57
C THR A 77 9.13 0.31 2.00
N GLU A 78 8.85 -0.44 3.07
CA GLU A 78 7.50 -0.50 3.64
C GLU A 78 7.02 0.88 4.11
N GLN A 79 7.88 1.63 4.82
CA GLN A 79 7.55 2.99 5.27
C GLN A 79 7.23 3.93 4.11
N TYR A 80 8.05 3.90 3.06
CA TYR A 80 7.85 4.69 1.84
C TYR A 80 6.54 4.31 1.13
N ASN A 81 6.30 3.03 0.91
CA ASN A 81 5.07 2.54 0.25
C ASN A 81 3.82 2.92 1.03
N ARG A 82 3.86 2.81 2.36
CA ARG A 82 2.76 3.22 3.23
C ARG A 82 2.51 4.71 3.16
N ALA A 83 3.56 5.54 3.18
CA ALA A 83 3.44 6.99 3.08
C ALA A 83 2.83 7.45 1.74
N ILE A 84 3.26 6.85 0.63
CA ILE A 84 2.66 7.12 -0.69
C ILE A 84 1.21 6.69 -0.74
N ALA A 85 0.90 5.47 -0.29
CA ALA A 85 -0.45 4.95 -0.31
C ALA A 85 -1.41 5.82 0.53
N SER A 86 -0.99 6.25 1.73
CA SER A 86 -1.80 7.13 2.58
C SER A 86 -2.01 8.50 1.94
N PHE A 87 -0.97 9.09 1.35
CA PHE A 87 -1.07 10.40 0.71
C PHE A 87 -1.94 10.36 -0.56
N ALA A 88 -1.81 9.30 -1.36
CA ALA A 88 -2.64 9.07 -2.54
C ALA A 88 -4.11 8.84 -2.18
N ALA A 89 -4.39 8.02 -1.15
CA ALA A 89 -5.74 7.78 -0.66
C ALA A 89 -6.38 9.08 -0.15
N MET A 90 -5.65 9.85 0.68
CA MET A 90 -6.13 11.14 1.18
C MET A 90 -6.45 12.12 0.04
N THR A 91 -5.62 12.17 -1.00
CA THR A 91 -5.82 13.04 -2.17
C THR A 91 -6.99 12.58 -3.05
N LYS A 92 -7.21 11.27 -3.15
CA LYS A 92 -8.29 10.68 -3.94
C LYS A 92 -9.66 10.87 -3.29
N ASP A 93 -9.73 10.67 -1.98
CA ASP A 93 -10.99 10.60 -1.22
C ASP A 93 -11.42 11.96 -0.63
N SER A 94 -10.65 13.01 -0.89
CA SER A 94 -10.95 14.37 -0.44
C SER A 94 -11.17 15.34 -1.59
N ALA A 95 -12.05 16.32 -1.35
CA ALA A 95 -12.27 17.44 -2.25
C ALA A 95 -11.61 18.71 -1.67
N PRO A 96 -11.08 19.60 -2.51
CA PRO A 96 -10.66 20.94 -2.07
C PRO A 96 -11.81 21.65 -1.34
N ALA A 97 -11.49 22.31 -0.23
CA ALA A 97 -12.50 23.04 0.54
C ALA A 97 -12.97 24.29 -0.23
N GLU A 98 -14.28 24.50 -0.29
CA GLU A 98 -14.88 25.66 -0.95
C GLU A 98 -14.72 26.93 -0.09
N SER A 99 -14.37 28.08 -0.68
CA SER A 99 -14.16 29.33 0.08
C SER A 99 -15.36 29.73 0.93
N ALA A 100 -16.59 29.50 0.44
CA ALA A 100 -17.82 29.75 1.22
C ALA A 100 -17.91 28.87 2.48
N LYS A 101 -17.46 27.60 2.38
CA LYS A 101 -17.43 26.64 3.49
C LYS A 101 -16.34 26.99 4.49
N ILE A 102 -15.18 27.45 4.01
CA ILE A 102 -14.09 27.96 4.85
C ILE A 102 -14.58 29.15 5.68
N ALA A 103 -15.22 30.13 5.05
CA ALA A 103 -15.75 31.30 5.73
C ALA A 103 -16.83 30.93 6.78
N ALA A 104 -17.74 30.03 6.43
CA ALA A 104 -18.76 29.54 7.38
C ALA A 104 -18.11 28.83 8.58
N TYR A 105 -17.08 28.03 8.35
CA TYR A 105 -16.35 27.33 9.41
C TYR A 105 -15.56 28.29 10.31
N GLN A 106 -14.90 29.29 9.73
CA GLN A 106 -14.24 30.37 10.48
C GLN A 106 -15.25 31.15 11.34
N GLY A 107 -16.42 31.48 10.80
CA GLY A 107 -17.50 32.15 11.56
C GLY A 107 -17.97 31.32 12.75
N TRP A 108 -18.20 30.03 12.54
CA TRP A 108 -18.59 29.10 13.60
C TRP A 108 -17.51 28.98 14.70
N LEU A 109 -16.23 28.90 14.32
CA LEU A 109 -15.11 28.85 15.26
C LEU A 109 -15.01 30.13 16.10
N LYS A 110 -15.23 31.31 15.50
CA LYS A 110 -15.24 32.59 16.20
C LYS A 110 -16.40 32.71 17.17
N GLU A 111 -17.59 32.24 16.78
CA GLU A 111 -18.79 32.31 17.63
C GLU A 111 -18.72 31.35 18.82
N LYS A 112 -18.28 30.10 18.59
CA LYS A 112 -18.28 29.06 19.62
C LYS A 112 -16.98 29.00 20.43
N ALA A 113 -15.88 29.57 19.91
CA ALA A 113 -14.54 29.52 20.49
C ALA A 113 -14.12 28.14 21.06
N PRO A 114 -14.28 27.03 20.31
CA PRO A 114 -14.04 25.69 20.85
C PRO A 114 -12.55 25.34 20.95
N ILE A 115 -11.67 26.05 20.25
CA ILE A 115 -10.22 25.81 20.16
C ILE A 115 -9.45 27.15 20.18
N HIS A 116 -8.18 27.10 20.59
CA HIS A 116 -7.33 28.28 20.74
C HIS A 116 -6.99 28.90 19.36
N GLU A 117 -6.83 30.22 19.27
CA GLU A 117 -6.62 30.94 17.99
C GLU A 117 -5.41 30.44 17.18
N VAL A 118 -4.32 30.08 17.87
CA VAL A 118 -3.13 29.49 17.24
C VAL A 118 -3.48 28.20 16.47
N GLU A 119 -4.42 27.40 16.98
CA GLU A 119 -4.89 26.17 16.33
C GLU A 119 -5.84 26.45 15.17
N ILE A 120 -6.29 27.69 14.95
CA ILE A 120 -7.20 28.09 13.86
C ILE A 120 -6.41 28.66 12.66
N SER A 121 -5.19 29.14 12.89
CA SER A 121 -4.30 29.74 11.87
C SER A 121 -4.11 28.88 10.61
N PHE A 122 -4.30 27.56 10.71
CA PHE A 122 -4.22 26.65 9.57
C PHE A 122 -5.22 26.97 8.46
N LEU A 123 -6.35 27.62 8.78
CA LEU A 123 -7.37 28.02 7.81
C LEU A 123 -6.92 29.14 6.87
N GLU A 124 -5.77 29.79 7.15
CA GLU A 124 -5.14 30.77 6.26
C GLU A 124 -4.52 30.10 5.02
N CYS A 125 -4.22 28.80 5.09
CA CYS A 125 -3.61 28.03 4.01
C CYS A 125 -4.65 27.40 3.08
N GLU A 126 -5.50 28.20 2.42
CA GLU A 126 -6.67 27.71 1.64
C GLU A 126 -6.36 26.58 0.64
N LYS A 127 -5.21 26.65 -0.04
CA LYS A 127 -4.78 25.65 -1.04
C LYS A 127 -4.51 24.25 -0.46
N ASP A 128 -4.26 24.18 0.84
CA ASP A 128 -3.96 22.94 1.57
C ASP A 128 -5.21 22.42 2.31
N LEU A 129 -6.37 23.06 2.17
CA LEU A 129 -7.61 22.70 2.86
C LEU A 129 -8.47 21.72 2.08
N ILE A 130 -9.00 20.74 2.80
CA ILE A 130 -9.85 19.67 2.26
C ILE A 130 -11.12 19.45 3.09
N GLU A 131 -12.19 19.01 2.43
CA GLU A 131 -13.41 18.49 3.04
C GLU A 131 -13.36 16.96 3.07
N LEU A 132 -13.53 16.36 4.26
CA LEU A 132 -13.69 14.91 4.40
C LEU A 132 -15.12 14.48 4.03
N GLY A 133 -15.25 13.40 3.25
CA GLY A 133 -16.53 12.73 3.02
C GLY A 133 -17.35 13.23 1.81
N LYS A 134 -16.82 14.16 1.01
CA LYS A 134 -17.34 14.42 -0.34
C LYS A 134 -16.38 13.84 -1.36
N THR A 135 -16.75 12.68 -1.90
CA THR A 135 -16.19 12.21 -3.17
C THR A 135 -16.43 13.29 -4.23
N LYS A 136 -15.39 13.57 -5.03
CA LYS A 136 -15.44 14.51 -6.15
C LYS A 136 -16.73 14.29 -6.96
N PRO A 137 -17.53 15.34 -7.25
CA PRO A 137 -18.69 15.19 -8.12
C PRO A 137 -18.22 14.54 -9.43
N LEU A 138 -18.88 13.45 -9.84
CA LEU A 138 -18.59 12.86 -11.14
C LEU A 138 -18.74 13.96 -12.20
N PRO A 139 -17.84 14.03 -13.19
CA PRO A 139 -18.06 14.90 -14.33
C PRO A 139 -19.45 14.58 -14.93
N PRO A 140 -20.22 15.60 -15.37
CA PRO A 140 -21.55 15.39 -15.94
C PRO A 140 -21.46 14.34 -17.06
N PRO A 141 -22.49 13.47 -17.21
CA PRO A 141 -22.49 12.46 -18.26
C PRO A 141 -22.27 13.16 -19.60
N GLN A 142 -21.12 12.90 -20.23
CA GLN A 142 -20.90 13.33 -21.59
C GLN A 142 -21.90 12.56 -22.45
N LEU A 143 -22.86 13.28 -23.03
CA LEU A 143 -23.82 12.72 -23.98
C LEU A 143 -23.02 12.09 -25.13
N LEU A 144 -23.12 10.77 -25.21
CA LEU A 144 -22.48 9.88 -26.19
C LEU A 144 -22.89 10.24 -27.63
N PRO A 145 -22.06 9.94 -28.64
CA PRO A 145 -22.54 9.39 -29.89
C PRO A 145 -22.62 7.85 -29.75
N ASP A 146 -23.77 7.28 -30.10
CA ASP A 146 -24.06 5.85 -30.15
C ASP A 146 -22.93 5.03 -30.79
N SER A 147 -22.26 4.18 -30.01
CA SER A 147 -21.70 2.94 -30.55
C SER A 147 -21.63 1.86 -29.47
N ALA A 148 -22.31 0.75 -29.76
CA ALA A 148 -22.21 -0.56 -29.15
C ALA A 148 -22.44 -0.66 -27.62
N TYR A 149 -23.72 -0.64 -27.24
CA TYR A 149 -24.22 -1.34 -26.06
C TYR A 149 -23.73 -2.79 -26.05
N ARG A 150 -22.88 -3.14 -25.07
CA ARG A 150 -22.62 -4.52 -24.67
C ARG A 150 -22.87 -4.60 -23.17
N PRO A 151 -23.98 -5.19 -22.69
CA PRO A 151 -24.15 -5.43 -21.28
C PRO A 151 -23.29 -6.64 -20.95
N THR A 152 -22.18 -6.41 -20.26
CA THR A 152 -21.53 -7.50 -19.53
C THR A 152 -22.25 -7.61 -18.19
N ASP A 153 -23.20 -8.54 -18.14
CA ASP A 153 -23.79 -9.01 -16.88
C ASP A 153 -22.69 -9.62 -16.01
N HIS A 154 -22.19 -8.85 -15.04
CA HIS A 154 -21.23 -9.35 -14.03
C HIS A 154 -21.93 -9.95 -12.79
N THR A 155 -23.25 -10.04 -12.80
CA THR A 155 -24.09 -10.57 -11.72
C THR A 155 -24.27 -12.09 -11.80
N ALA A 156 -23.18 -12.84 -11.97
CA ALA A 156 -23.25 -14.31 -12.02
C ALA A 156 -22.05 -15.06 -11.40
N LEU A 157 -21.12 -14.41 -10.71
CA LEU A 157 -19.92 -15.09 -10.17
C LEU A 157 -19.82 -15.19 -8.64
N THR A 158 -20.82 -14.71 -7.90
CA THR A 158 -20.84 -14.82 -6.43
C THR A 158 -21.42 -16.14 -5.90
N CYS A 159 -22.04 -16.98 -6.73
CA CYS A 159 -22.57 -18.28 -6.29
C CYS A 159 -21.58 -19.46 -6.39
N LEU A 160 -20.48 -19.29 -7.12
CA LEU A 160 -19.52 -20.37 -7.39
C LEU A 160 -18.70 -20.83 -6.16
N PRO A 161 -18.25 -19.95 -5.23
CA PRO A 161 -17.52 -20.42 -4.05
C PRO A 161 -18.45 -21.06 -3.00
N ALA A 162 -19.71 -20.63 -2.89
CA ALA A 162 -20.65 -21.17 -1.90
C ALA A 162 -21.05 -22.63 -2.21
N ALA A 163 -21.23 -22.97 -3.48
CA ALA A 163 -21.58 -24.32 -3.92
C ALA A 163 -20.48 -25.37 -3.62
N LEU A 164 -19.21 -24.96 -3.59
CA LEU A 164 -18.08 -25.86 -3.27
C LEU A 164 -17.83 -26.02 -1.77
N ILE A 165 -18.12 -25.00 -0.95
CA ILE A 165 -17.84 -25.02 0.49
C ILE A 165 -18.89 -25.82 1.27
N LEU A 166 -20.15 -25.79 0.83
CA LEU A 166 -21.26 -26.49 1.49
C LEU A 166 -21.07 -28.02 1.64
N PRO A 167 -20.67 -28.78 0.60
CA PRO A 167 -20.44 -30.22 0.73
C PRO A 167 -19.23 -30.56 1.63
N LEU A 168 -18.19 -29.71 1.65
CA LEU A 168 -17.03 -29.89 2.52
C LEU A 168 -17.37 -29.71 4.02
N LEU A 169 -18.26 -28.76 4.34
CA LEU A 169 -18.75 -28.56 5.70
C LEU A 169 -19.67 -29.71 6.16
N LEU A 170 -20.54 -30.21 5.27
CA LEU A 170 -21.38 -31.38 5.56
C LEU A 170 -20.53 -32.63 5.84
N PHE A 171 -19.39 -32.79 5.16
CA PHE A 171 -18.46 -33.89 5.40
C PHE A 171 -17.82 -33.82 6.81
N ALA A 172 -17.50 -32.62 7.30
CA ALA A 172 -16.88 -32.42 8.61
C ALA A 172 -17.83 -32.69 9.80
N LEU A 173 -19.13 -32.50 9.61
CA LEU A 173 -20.15 -32.61 10.67
C LEU A 173 -20.71 -34.02 10.91
N ILE A 174 -20.40 -34.99 10.04
CA ILE A 174 -20.85 -36.38 10.21
C ILE A 174 -19.70 -37.21 10.81
N PRO A 175 -19.83 -37.71 12.05
CA PRO A 175 -18.76 -38.43 12.74
C PRO A 175 -18.64 -39.92 12.34
N THR A 176 -19.55 -40.43 11.50
CA THR A 176 -19.58 -41.85 11.12
C THR A 176 -19.26 -42.05 9.63
N LEU A 177 -18.29 -42.94 9.37
CA LEU A 177 -17.66 -43.18 8.07
C LEU A 177 -18.66 -43.65 6.98
N THR A 178 -19.75 -44.28 7.39
CA THR A 178 -20.80 -44.81 6.51
C THR A 178 -21.62 -43.70 5.82
N GLY A 179 -21.86 -42.57 6.49
CA GLY A 179 -22.62 -41.45 5.91
C GLY A 179 -21.85 -40.72 4.81
N ARG A 180 -20.52 -40.73 4.89
CA ARG A 180 -19.62 -40.08 3.92
C ARG A 180 -19.58 -40.81 2.57
N LEU A 181 -19.68 -42.14 2.57
CA LEU A 181 -19.68 -42.95 1.35
C LEU A 181 -20.97 -42.81 0.52
N ALA A 182 -22.12 -42.60 1.17
CA ALA A 182 -23.40 -42.43 0.46
C ALA A 182 -23.47 -41.09 -0.30
N VAL A 183 -22.90 -40.02 0.28
CA VAL A 183 -22.90 -38.68 -0.35
C VAL A 183 -21.97 -38.63 -1.56
N THR A 184 -20.84 -39.34 -1.53
CA THR A 184 -19.92 -39.42 -2.68
C THR A 184 -20.49 -40.23 -3.86
N THR A 185 -21.54 -41.03 -3.65
CA THR A 185 -22.22 -41.76 -4.75
C THR A 185 -23.37 -40.99 -5.38
N LEU A 186 -23.77 -39.84 -4.81
CA LEU A 186 -24.89 -39.02 -5.30
C LEU A 186 -24.44 -37.72 -6.01
N ILE A 187 -23.13 -37.44 -6.02
CA ILE A 187 -22.49 -36.40 -6.83
C ILE A 187 -21.87 -37.08 -8.05
#